data_AF-A0A433EP26-F1
#
_entry.id   AF-A0A433EP26-F1
#
_cell.length_a   1.000
_cell.length_b   1.000
_cell.length_c   1.000
_cell.angle_alpha   90.00
_cell.angle_beta   90.00
_cell.angle_gamma   90.00
#
_symmetry.space_group_name_H-M   'P 1'
#
loop_
_entity.id
_entity.type
_entity.pdbx_description
1 polymer ?
#
loop_
_entity_poly.entity_id
_entity_poly.type
_entity_poly.pdbx_seq_one_letter_code
_entity_poly.pdbx_strand_id
1 'polypeptide(L)'
;MNKKVIILMLTCCCFLISFFVLLAYYSLQLYYDGYLTILKSSTEELNYVFVPKEISRVEKAIKEVKLEYFVQNYWQEMIVQIKWENNYYLILDQTDFNVDFWYLPAKIYLGQQTTLDYLLKIII
;
A
#
# COMPACT_ATOMS: atom_id res chain seq x y z
N MET A 1 24.90 -3.55 44.18
CA MET A 1 24.70 -4.06 42.81
C MET A 1 26.05 -4.40 42.20
N ASN A 2 26.21 -5.57 41.59
CA ASN A 2 27.54 -6.04 41.14
C ASN A 2 27.95 -5.34 39.83
N LYS A 3 29.22 -4.93 39.69
CA LYS A 3 29.72 -4.17 38.51
C LYS A 3 29.42 -4.90 37.19
N LYS A 4 29.50 -6.24 37.19
CA LYS A 4 29.15 -7.09 36.03
C LYS A 4 27.69 -6.97 35.61
N VAL A 5 26.78 -6.83 36.58
CA VAL A 5 25.33 -6.71 36.32
C VAL A 5 25.00 -5.35 35.71
N ILE A 6 25.68 -4.28 36.15
CA ILE A 6 25.51 -2.94 35.56
C ILE A 6 25.95 -2.92 34.10
N ILE A 7 27.10 -3.53 33.77
CA ILE A 7 27.61 -3.60 32.39
C ILE A 7 26.67 -4.43 31.49
N LEU A 8 26.14 -5.54 32.00
CA LEU A 8 25.18 -6.37 31.29
C LEU A 8 23.86 -5.62 31.02
N MET A 9 23.35 -4.88 32.00
CA MET A 9 22.18 -4.02 31.81
C MET A 9 22.43 -2.94 30.76
N LEU A 10 23.58 -2.26 30.82
CA LEU A 10 23.91 -1.19 29.88
C LEU A 10 23.99 -1.71 28.43
N THR A 11 24.65 -2.85 28.22
CA THR A 11 24.78 -3.49 26.91
C THR A 11 23.42 -3.95 26.37
N CYS A 12 22.55 -4.50 27.23
CA CYS A 12 21.19 -4.86 26.85
C CYS A 12 20.35 -3.63 26.44
N CYS A 13 20.44 -2.53 27.20
CA CYS A 13 19.77 -1.27 26.87
C CYS A 13 20.26 -0.70 25.53
N CYS A 14 21.59 -0.69 25.29
CA CYS A 14 22.13 -0.23 24.02
C CYS A 14 21.62 -1.07 22.84
N PHE A 15 21.61 -2.40 22.98
CA PHE A 15 21.10 -3.29 21.93
C PHE A 15 19.61 -3.04 21.63
N LEU A 16 18.79 -2.89 22.66
CA LEU A 16 17.36 -2.58 22.50
C LEU A 16 17.14 -1.25 21.79
N ILE A 17 17.85 -0.19 22.20
CA ILE A 17 17.75 1.13 21.55
C ILE A 17 18.17 1.03 20.08
N SER A 18 19.29 0.38 19.78
CA SER A 18 19.73 0.18 18.40
C SER A 18 18.70 -0.57 17.56
N PHE A 19 18.04 -1.58 18.13
CA PHE A 19 16.97 -2.32 17.45
C PHE A 19 15.75 -1.45 17.14
N PHE A 20 15.28 -0.64 18.09
CA PHE A 20 14.16 0.28 17.85
C PHE A 20 14.49 1.35 16.80
N VAL A 21 15.71 1.91 16.82
CA VAL A 21 16.17 2.85 15.80
C VAL A 21 16.17 2.18 14.42
N LEU A 22 16.61 0.91 14.34
CA LEU A 22 16.58 0.15 13.09
C LEU A 22 15.14 -0.01 12.56
N LEU A 23 14.19 -0.37 13.42
CA LEU A 23 12.78 -0.50 13.04
C LEU A 23 12.14 0.82 12.60
N ALA A 24 12.54 1.94 13.22
CA ALA A 24 12.10 3.27 12.84
C ALA A 24 12.75 3.75 11.52
N TYR A 25 13.92 3.22 11.16
CA TYR A 25 14.64 3.61 9.95
C TYR A 25 14.10 2.94 8.69
N TYR A 26 13.77 1.64 8.75
CA TYR A 26 13.30 0.91 7.58
C TYR A 26 11.85 1.26 7.25
N SER A 27 11.66 1.88 6.08
CA SER A 27 10.34 2.15 5.52
C SER A 27 9.70 0.86 5.00
N LEU A 28 8.39 0.77 5.21
CA LEU A 28 7.53 -0.30 4.75
C LEU A 28 6.51 0.32 3.79
N GLN A 29 6.55 -0.14 2.55
CA GLN A 29 5.65 0.32 1.50
C GLN A 29 4.27 -0.33 1.72
N LEU A 30 3.24 0.49 1.92
CA LEU A 30 1.88 -0.01 2.10
C LEU A 30 1.21 -0.15 0.74
N TYR A 31 0.79 -1.38 0.42
CA TYR A 31 0.06 -1.65 -0.82
C TYR A 31 -1.05 -2.67 -0.64
N TYR A 32 -2.01 -2.62 -1.57
CA TYR A 32 -3.01 -3.66 -1.77
C TYR A 32 -2.76 -4.39 -3.07
N ASP A 33 -2.71 -5.71 -3.00
CA ASP A 33 -2.80 -6.57 -4.18
C ASP A 33 -4.25 -6.68 -4.66
N GLY A 34 -4.45 -6.69 -5.97
CA GLY A 34 -5.76 -6.73 -6.57
C GLY A 34 -5.72 -7.06 -8.05
N TYR A 35 -6.81 -6.69 -8.71
CA TYR A 35 -6.88 -6.68 -10.15
C TYR A 35 -7.54 -5.39 -10.62
N LEU A 36 -7.06 -4.92 -11.77
CA LEU A 36 -7.62 -3.81 -12.49
C LEU A 36 -8.59 -4.36 -13.55
N THR A 37 -9.80 -3.83 -13.59
CA THR A 37 -10.85 -4.23 -14.54
C THR A 37 -11.63 -3.01 -15.03
N ILE A 38 -12.35 -3.19 -16.13
CA ILE A 38 -13.24 -2.18 -16.70
C ILE A 38 -14.65 -2.40 -16.14
N LEU A 39 -15.21 -1.37 -15.51
CA LEU A 39 -16.62 -1.26 -15.20
C LEU A 39 -17.31 -0.63 -16.41
N LYS A 40 -17.97 -1.43 -17.23
CA LYS A 40 -18.69 -0.93 -18.41
C LYS A 40 -19.99 -0.27 -17.95
N SER A 41 -19.94 1.05 -17.73
CA SER A 41 -21.15 1.87 -17.59
C SER A 41 -21.76 2.04 -18.99
N SER A 42 -23.08 2.00 -19.07
CA SER A 42 -23.80 2.23 -20.32
C SER A 42 -23.38 3.57 -20.94
N THR A 43 -23.05 3.53 -22.22
CA THR A 43 -22.73 4.62 -23.16
C THR A 43 -21.39 5.35 -22.94
N GLU A 44 -20.43 5.00 -23.81
CA GLU A 44 -19.24 5.74 -24.26
C GLU A 44 -18.06 5.99 -23.30
N GLU A 45 -18.24 5.98 -21.98
CA GLU A 45 -17.13 6.14 -21.04
C GLU A 45 -16.72 4.81 -20.40
N LEU A 46 -15.53 4.31 -20.78
CA LEU A 46 -14.86 3.25 -20.03
C LEU A 46 -14.58 3.79 -18.63
N ASN A 47 -14.94 3.02 -17.60
CA ASN A 47 -14.55 3.35 -16.23
C ASN A 47 -13.63 2.25 -15.72
N TYR A 48 -12.42 2.60 -15.29
CA TYR A 48 -11.50 1.63 -14.70
C TYR A 48 -11.74 1.52 -13.20
N VAL A 49 -11.71 0.30 -12.70
CA VAL A 49 -11.85 0.00 -11.28
C VAL A 49 -10.74 -0.95 -10.86
N PHE A 50 -10.21 -0.71 -9.67
CA PHE A 50 -9.33 -1.64 -8.99
C PHE A 50 -10.12 -2.38 -7.92
N VAL A 51 -10.03 -3.71 -7.94
CA VAL A 51 -10.67 -4.57 -6.94
C VAL A 51 -9.57 -5.22 -6.10
N PRO A 52 -9.49 -4.92 -4.80
CA PRO A 52 -8.50 -5.53 -3.93
C PRO A 52 -8.82 -7.02 -3.70
N LYS A 53 -7.80 -7.87 -3.60
CA LYS A 53 -7.95 -9.29 -3.25
C LYS A 53 -8.50 -9.47 -1.84
N GLU A 54 -8.12 -8.57 -0.95
CA GLU A 54 -8.59 -8.54 0.43
C GLU A 54 -9.37 -7.24 0.65
N ILE A 55 -10.63 -7.35 1.09
CA ILE A 55 -11.46 -6.19 1.42
C ILE A 55 -10.97 -5.62 2.75
N SER A 56 -9.83 -4.95 2.72
CA SER A 56 -9.34 -4.17 3.85
C SER A 56 -10.16 -2.89 3.94
N ARG A 57 -10.70 -2.59 5.13
CA ARG A 57 -11.56 -1.43 5.41
C ARG A 57 -10.77 -0.11 5.45
N VAL A 58 -9.97 0.20 4.43
CA VAL A 58 -9.12 1.39 4.45
C VAL A 58 -9.74 2.55 3.66
N GLU A 59 -9.88 3.64 4.43
CA GLU A 59 -10.11 5.05 4.08
C GLU A 59 -11.05 5.33 2.90
N LYS A 60 -12.25 5.82 3.24
CA LYS A 60 -13.31 6.24 2.31
C LYS A 60 -13.00 7.53 1.55
N ALA A 61 -11.81 8.12 1.74
CA ALA A 61 -11.46 9.41 1.17
C ALA A 61 -10.86 9.25 -0.24
N ILE A 62 -11.10 10.25 -1.10
CA ILE A 62 -10.42 10.35 -2.39
C ILE A 62 -8.94 10.58 -2.12
N LYS A 63 -8.08 9.74 -2.70
CA LYS A 63 -6.63 9.80 -2.47
C LYS A 63 -5.89 9.62 -3.78
N GLU A 64 -4.83 10.40 -3.96
CA GLU A 64 -3.84 10.17 -5.01
C GLU A 64 -2.93 9.01 -4.61
N VAL A 65 -2.83 8.01 -5.47
CA VAL A 65 -2.13 6.76 -5.21
C VAL A 65 -1.29 6.37 -6.42
N LYS A 66 -0.21 5.64 -6.15
CA LYS A 66 0.54 4.97 -7.21
C LYS A 66 -0.15 3.64 -7.51
N LEU A 67 -0.64 3.49 -8.73
CA LEU A 67 -1.16 2.23 -9.28
C LEU A 67 -0.06 1.57 -10.10
N GLU A 68 0.20 0.29 -9.84
CA GLU A 68 1.09 -0.54 -10.61
C GLU A 68 0.28 -1.69 -11.21
N TYR A 69 0.40 -1.95 -12.51
CA TYR A 69 -0.36 -3.00 -13.19
C TYR A 69 0.50 -3.78 -14.17
N PHE A 70 0.20 -5.06 -14.33
CA PHE A 70 1.00 -5.97 -15.15
C PHE A 70 0.39 -6.13 -16.54
N VAL A 71 1.09 -5.67 -17.57
CA VAL A 71 0.65 -5.72 -18.96
C VAL A 71 1.80 -6.14 -19.86
N GLN A 72 1.54 -6.97 -20.87
CA GLN A 72 2.55 -7.37 -21.88
C GLN A 72 3.88 -7.90 -21.29
N ASN A 73 3.84 -8.62 -20.16
CA ASN A 73 4.99 -9.18 -19.44
C ASN A 73 5.88 -8.17 -18.70
N TYR A 74 5.42 -6.95 -18.44
CA TYR A 74 6.11 -5.99 -17.58
C TYR A 74 5.13 -5.25 -16.67
N TRP A 75 5.67 -4.69 -15.58
CA TRP A 75 4.91 -3.83 -14.68
C TRP A 75 4.96 -2.39 -15.19
N GLN A 76 3.79 -1.77 -15.31
CA GLN A 76 3.63 -0.35 -15.56
C GLN A 76 3.18 0.36 -14.30
N GLU A 77 3.58 1.63 -14.16
CA GLU A 77 3.27 2.45 -13.01
C GLU A 77 2.61 3.74 -13.45
N MET A 78 1.63 4.20 -12.68
CA MET A 78 0.99 5.50 -12.90
C MET A 78 0.45 6.07 -11.58
N ILE A 79 0.24 7.39 -11.56
CA ILE A 79 -0.41 8.07 -10.45
C ILE A 79 -1.86 8.32 -10.81
N VAL A 80 -2.77 7.89 -9.94
CA VAL A 80 -4.22 8.01 -10.16
C VAL A 80 -4.92 8.49 -8.90
N GLN A 81 -6.07 9.13 -9.08
CA GLN A 81 -6.98 9.41 -7.98
C GLN A 81 -7.97 8.25 -7.84
N ILE A 82 -8.16 7.76 -6.62
CA ILE A 82 -9.11 6.67 -6.35
C ILE A 82 -10.22 7.10 -5.43
N LYS A 83 -11.41 6.50 -5.61
CA LYS A 83 -12.57 6.65 -4.73
C LYS A 83 -13.14 5.27 -4.39
N TRP A 84 -13.35 5.00 -3.10
CA TRP A 84 -13.96 3.73 -2.68
C TRP A 84 -15.47 3.68 -2.98
N GLU A 85 -15.91 2.64 -3.68
CA GLU A 85 -17.31 2.39 -4.02
C GLU A 85 -17.61 0.88 -3.94
N ASN A 86 -18.63 0.47 -3.18
CA ASN A 86 -19.21 -0.88 -3.24
C ASN A 86 -18.20 -2.05 -3.34
N ASN A 87 -17.11 -1.99 -2.57
CA ASN A 87 -16.01 -2.98 -2.49
C ASN A 87 -14.92 -2.91 -3.57
N TYR A 88 -14.89 -1.86 -4.37
CA TYR A 88 -13.83 -1.55 -5.32
C TYR A 88 -13.38 -0.10 -5.19
N TYR A 89 -12.21 0.21 -5.74
CA TYR A 89 -11.73 1.57 -5.92
C TYR A 89 -12.01 2.01 -7.36
N LEU A 90 -12.89 2.98 -7.54
CA LEU A 90 -13.09 3.67 -8.81
C LEU A 90 -11.87 4.55 -9.10
N ILE A 91 -11.29 4.40 -10.28
CA ILE A 91 -10.18 5.23 -10.74
C ILE A 91 -10.77 6.48 -11.40
N LEU A 92 -10.41 7.64 -10.88
CA LEU A 92 -10.78 8.94 -11.39
C LEU A 92 -9.67 9.48 -12.31
N ASP A 93 -10.06 10.33 -13.26
CA ASP A 93 -9.17 11.04 -14.18
C ASP A 93 -8.35 10.09 -15.09
N GLN A 94 -9.05 9.42 -16.01
CA GLN A 94 -8.53 8.30 -16.81
C GLN A 94 -7.90 8.74 -18.15
N THR A 95 -7.38 9.97 -18.24
CA THR A 95 -7.01 10.60 -19.51
C THR A 95 -5.94 9.84 -20.31
N ASP A 96 -5.14 9.00 -19.65
CA ASP A 96 -4.06 8.21 -20.26
C ASP A 96 -4.30 6.68 -20.22
N PHE A 97 -5.49 6.25 -19.81
CA PHE A 97 -5.78 4.85 -19.55
C PHE A 97 -6.27 4.14 -20.82
N ASN A 98 -5.35 3.60 -21.62
CA ASN A 98 -5.65 2.93 -22.88
C ASN A 98 -5.35 1.42 -22.79
N VAL A 99 -6.10 0.73 -21.93
CA VAL A 99 -5.88 -0.69 -21.62
C VAL A 99 -7.12 -1.49 -22.02
N ASP A 100 -7.07 -2.13 -23.20
CA ASP A 100 -8.14 -2.97 -23.75
C ASP A 100 -8.26 -4.36 -23.09
N PHE A 101 -7.86 -4.51 -21.82
CA PHE A 101 -7.88 -5.78 -21.10
C PHE A 101 -8.87 -5.76 -19.94
N TRP A 102 -9.65 -6.83 -19.83
CA TRP A 102 -10.70 -6.94 -18.82
C TRP A 102 -10.16 -7.19 -17.41
N TYR A 103 -9.04 -7.88 -17.24
CA TYR A 103 -8.50 -8.21 -15.92
C TYR A 103 -6.98 -8.24 -15.94
N LEU A 104 -6.35 -7.26 -15.28
CA LEU A 104 -4.90 -7.21 -15.11
C LEU A 104 -4.51 -7.32 -13.64
N PRO A 105 -3.48 -8.12 -13.28
CA PRO A 105 -2.89 -8.06 -11.95
C PRO A 105 -2.44 -6.63 -11.64
N ALA A 106 -2.80 -6.11 -10.48
CA ALA A 106 -2.49 -4.75 -10.11
C ALA A 106 -2.21 -4.60 -8.62
N LYS A 107 -1.52 -3.51 -8.26
CA LYS A 107 -1.22 -3.08 -6.91
C LYS A 107 -1.49 -1.60 -6.76
N ILE A 108 -2.07 -1.20 -5.62
CA ILE A 108 -2.19 0.22 -5.26
C ILE A 108 -1.32 0.50 -4.05
N TYR A 109 -0.45 1.49 -4.15
CA TYR A 109 0.38 1.98 -3.05
C TYR A 109 -0.25 3.21 -2.39
N LEU A 110 -0.46 3.13 -1.07
CA LEU A 110 -1.13 4.17 -0.28
C LEU A 110 -0.18 5.10 0.48
N GLY A 111 1.13 4.88 0.30
CA GLY A 111 2.19 5.63 0.96
C GLY A 111 3.21 4.71 1.63
N GLN A 112 4.04 5.31 2.47
CA GLN A 112 5.05 4.62 3.25
C GLN A 112 4.83 4.91 4.73
N GLN A 113 5.15 3.94 5.59
CA GLN A 113 5.25 4.12 7.04
C GLN A 113 6.49 3.40 7.54
N THR A 114 6.97 3.71 8.74
CA THR A 114 8.11 2.95 9.28
C THR A 114 7.66 1.57 9.73
N THR A 115 8.59 0.61 9.76
CA THR A 115 8.30 -0.74 10.28
C THR A 115 7.83 -0.67 11.74
N LEU A 116 8.37 0.26 12.51
CA LEU A 116 7.94 0.53 13.88
C LEU A 116 6.48 0.99 13.94
N ASP A 117 6.07 1.96 13.12
CA ASP A 117 4.68 2.46 13.08
C ASP A 117 3.69 1.36 12.73
N TYR A 118 4.06 0.50 11.77
CA TYR A 118 3.23 -0.65 11.39
C TYR A 118 3.04 -1.64 12.54
N LEU A 119 4.14 -2.00 13.22
CA LEU A 119 4.10 -2.94 14.34
C LEU A 119 3.29 -2.39 15.51
N LEU A 120 3.43 -1.11 15.83
CA LEU A 120 2.64 -0.45 16.88
C LEU A 120 1.13 -0.50 16.57
N LYS A 121 0.76 -0.34 15.29
CA LYS A 121 -0.65 -0.40 14.84
C LYS A 121 -1.28 -1.79 14.94
N ILE A 122 -0.49 -2.87 14.94
CA ILE A 122 -0.99 -4.26 15.09
C ILE A 122 -1.13 -4.64 16.56
N ILE A 123 -0.26 -4.12 17.42
CA ILE A 123 -0.19 -4.50 18.85
C ILE A 123 -1.32 -3.84 19.67
N ILE A 124 -1.76 -2.65 19.27
CA ILE A 124 -2.84 -1.87 19.92
C ILE A 124 -4.20 -2.26 19.33
#